data_AF-A0A377ARJ3-F1
#
_entry.id   AF-A0A377ARJ3-F1
#
_cell.length_a   1.000
_cell.length_b   1.000
_cell.length_c   1.000
_cell.angle_alpha   90.00
_cell.angle_beta   90.00
_cell.angle_gamma   90.00
#
_symmetry.space_group_name_H-M   'P 1'
#
loop_
_entity.id
_entity.type
_entity.pdbx_description
1 polymer ?
#
loop_
_entity_poly.entity_id
_entity_poly.type
_entity_poly.pdbx_seq_one_letter_code
_entity_poly.pdbx_strand_id
1 'polypeptide(L)'
;MSLLVKPGGSKYWRFRFRFGGKQHLMAFGVYPDVSLADARKKREEARKLVAAGIDPREHKRAVKEEQAKEIITFEKVAREWARNQPKMVGRSC
;
A
#
# COMPACT_ATOMS: atom_id res chain seq x y z
N MET A 1 -13.92 5.78 13.44
CA MET A 1 -13.56 5.86 12.00
C MET A 1 -14.56 6.79 11.33
N SER A 2 -14.12 7.62 10.38
CA SER A 2 -14.97 8.58 9.69
C SER A 2 -14.74 8.52 8.17
N LEU A 3 -15.73 8.96 7.42
CA LEU A 3 -15.61 9.23 5.99
C LEU A 3 -15.41 10.74 5.80
N LEU A 4 -14.28 11.13 5.22
CA LEU A 4 -14.01 12.52 4.86
C LEU A 4 -14.50 12.75 3.44
N VAL A 5 -15.54 13.55 3.27
CA VAL A 5 -16.03 14.00 1.96
C VAL A 5 -15.41 15.36 1.67
N LYS A 6 -14.62 15.44 0.59
CA LYS A 6 -14.09 16.73 0.12
C LYS A 6 -15.15 17.46 -0.73
N PRO A 7 -15.08 18.80 -0.83
CA PRO A 7 -15.97 19.58 -1.69
C PRO A 7 -15.97 19.11 -3.16
N GLY A 8 -14.82 18.64 -3.66
CA GLY A 8 -14.68 18.06 -5.00
C GLY A 8 -15.21 16.62 -5.15
N GLY A 9 -16.03 16.12 -4.22
CA GLY A 9 -16.69 14.81 -4.31
C GLY A 9 -15.84 13.60 -3.92
N SER A 10 -14.51 13.75 -3.76
CA SER A 10 -13.64 12.65 -3.31
C SER A 10 -13.93 12.27 -1.85
N LYS A 11 -14.08 10.97 -1.60
CA LYS A 11 -14.46 10.42 -0.29
C LYS A 11 -13.35 9.54 0.26
N TYR A 12 -12.84 9.84 1.45
CA TYR A 12 -11.69 9.14 2.04
C TYR A 12 -12.05 8.48 3.36
N TRP A 13 -11.68 7.22 3.52
CA TRP A 13 -11.78 6.54 4.81
C TRP A 13 -10.64 6.96 5.73
N ARG A 14 -10.99 7.58 6.86
CA ARG A 14 -10.06 8.09 7.86
C ARG A 14 -10.25 7.41 9.21
N PHE A 15 -9.14 7.08 9.85
CA PHE A 15 -9.11 6.52 11.19
C PHE A 15 -8.19 7.34 12.08
N ARG A 16 -8.76 7.91 13.13
CA ARG A 16 -8.02 8.60 14.20
C ARG A 16 -7.71 7.59 15.30
N PHE A 17 -6.46 7.56 15.74
CA PHE A 17 -6.01 6.76 16.86
C PHE A 17 -5.02 7.55 17.71
N ARG A 18 -4.74 7.08 18.93
CA ARG A 18 -3.71 7.64 19.80
C ARG A 18 -2.64 6.59 20.01
N PHE A 19 -1.39 7.01 19.94
CA PHE A 19 -0.22 6.17 20.17
C PHE A 19 0.88 7.05 20.76
N GLY A 20 1.55 6.59 21.81
CA GLY A 20 2.58 7.39 22.51
C GLY A 20 2.09 8.76 22.99
N GLY A 21 0.83 8.86 23.44
CA GLY A 21 0.21 10.11 23.91
C GLY A 21 -0.21 11.09 22.81
N LYS A 22 0.23 10.90 21.55
CA LYS A 22 -0.09 11.77 20.42
C LYS A 22 -1.25 11.21 19.59
N GLN A 23 -2.01 12.13 18.98
CA GLN A 23 -3.10 11.76 18.07
C GLN A 23 -2.56 11.61 16.65
N HIS A 24 -2.90 10.51 16.00
CA HIS A 24 -2.51 10.20 14.64
C HIS A 24 -3.73 9.95 13.76
N LEU A 25 -3.54 10.18 12.45
CA LEU A 25 -4.56 10.00 11.43
C LEU A 25 -4.03 9.03 10.36
N MET A 26 -4.76 7.95 10.13
CA MET A 26 -4.48 6.96 9.09
C MET A 26 -5.56 6.98 8.01
N ALA A 27 -5.15 6.81 6.75
CA ALA A 27 -6.06 6.67 5.62
C ALA A 27 -6.12 5.21 5.15
N PHE A 28 -7.34 4.69 4.97
CA PHE A 28 -7.58 3.30 4.53
C PHE A 28 -7.87 3.16 3.03
N GLY A 29 -8.16 4.28 2.37
CA GLY A 29 -8.40 4.35 0.93
C GLY A 29 -9.46 5.38 0.56
N VAL A 30 -9.82 5.37 -0.72
CA VAL A 30 -10.85 6.22 -1.32
C VAL A 30 -12.09 5.36 -1.55
N TYR A 31 -13.28 5.94 -1.38
CA TYR A 31 -14.54 5.33 -1.80
C TYR A 31 -14.81 5.73 -3.26
N PRO A 32 -15.30 4.83 -4.13
CA PRO A 32 -15.83 3.50 -3.84
C PRO A 32 -14.81 2.35 -3.85
N ASP A 33 -13.57 2.59 -4.27
CA ASP A 33 -12.52 1.56 -4.42
C ASP A 33 -12.33 0.69 -3.18
N VAL A 34 -12.50 1.29 -2.00
CA VAL A 34 -12.55 0.57 -0.72
C VAL A 34 -13.97 0.60 -0.17
N SER A 35 -14.58 -0.58 -0.06
CA SER A 35 -15.90 -0.75 0.53
C SER A 35 -15.89 -0.41 2.03
N LEU A 36 -17.07 -0.14 2.59
CA LEU A 36 -17.22 0.07 4.03
C LEU A 36 -16.78 -1.17 4.83
N ALA A 37 -17.07 -2.37 4.32
CA ALA A 37 -16.69 -3.62 4.98
C ALA A 37 -15.17 -3.76 5.06
N ASP A 38 -14.46 -3.50 3.97
CA ASP A 38 -13.00 -3.58 3.93
C ASP A 38 -12.35 -2.50 4.78
N ALA A 39 -12.91 -1.27 4.76
CA ALA A 39 -12.43 -0.21 5.62
C ALA A 39 -12.63 -0.53 7.12
N ARG A 40 -13.70 -1.25 7.49
CA ARG A 40 -13.90 -1.77 8.85
C ARG A 40 -12.91 -2.87 9.21
N LYS A 41 -12.61 -3.81 8.31
CA LYS A 41 -11.58 -4.85 8.53
C LYS A 41 -10.22 -4.22 8.81
N LYS A 42 -9.77 -3.30 7.95
CA LYS A 42 -8.50 -2.54 8.12
C LYS A 42 -8.46 -1.76 9.43
N ARG A 43 -9.60 -1.24 9.90
CA ARG A 43 -9.71 -0.58 11.21
C ARG A 43 -9.44 -1.55 12.35
N GLU A 44 -10.05 -2.73 12.32
CA GLU A 44 -9.86 -3.72 13.38
C GLU A 44 -8.41 -4.22 13.41
N GLU A 45 -7.79 -4.45 12.25
CA GLU A 45 -6.36 -4.78 12.14
C GLU A 45 -5.48 -3.68 12.76
N ALA A 46 -5.70 -2.41 12.37
CA ALA A 46 -4.96 -1.29 12.93
C ALA A 46 -5.18 -1.17 14.46
N ARG A 47 -6.39 -1.43 14.96
CA ARG A 47 -6.69 -1.41 16.39
C ARG A 47 -5.95 -2.50 17.14
N LYS A 48 -5.85 -3.72 16.58
CA LYS A 48 -5.06 -4.82 17.14
C LYS A 48 -3.58 -4.45 17.23
N LEU A 49 -3.03 -3.81 16.19
CA LEU A 49 -1.64 -3.35 16.19
C LEU A 49 -1.38 -2.30 17.28
N VAL A 50 -2.25 -1.29 17.41
CA VAL A 50 -2.14 -0.29 18.48
C VAL A 50 -2.22 -0.94 19.86
N ALA A 51 -3.11 -1.92 20.05
CA ALA A 51 -3.24 -2.66 21.31
C ALA A 51 -1.99 -3.50 21.63
N ALA A 52 -1.30 -4.01 20.60
CA ALA A 52 -0.02 -4.70 20.72
C ALA A 52 1.18 -3.74 20.93
N GLY A 53 0.96 -2.42 20.98
CA GLY A 53 2.03 -1.44 21.14
C GLY A 53 2.82 -1.17 19.85
N ILE A 54 2.30 -1.57 18.68
CA ILE A 54 2.94 -1.39 17.38
C ILE A 54 2.27 -0.23 16.65
N ASP A 55 3.05 0.69 16.05
CA ASP A 55 2.50 1.75 15.20
C ASP A 55 1.97 1.14 13.88
N PRO A 56 0.65 1.22 13.60
CA PRO A 56 0.07 0.70 12.36
C PRO A 56 0.61 1.35 11.08
N ARG A 57 1.17 2.56 11.17
CA ARG A 57 1.74 3.28 10.02
C ARG A 57 3.06 2.66 9.60
N GLU A 58 3.90 2.30 10.55
CA GLU A 58 5.19 1.66 10.30
C GLU A 58 4.97 0.25 9.76
N HIS A 59 4.06 -0.50 10.37
CA HIS A 59 3.67 -1.82 9.86
C HIS A 59 3.20 -1.75 8.40
N LYS A 60 2.35 -0.77 8.04
CA LYS A 60 1.90 -0.59 6.66
C LYS A 60 3.02 -0.21 5.70
N ARG A 61 4.02 0.57 6.16
CA ARG A 61 5.20 0.91 5.35
C ARG A 61 6.08 -0.30 5.12
N ALA A 62 6.37 -1.07 6.17
CA ALA A 62 7.18 -2.28 6.09
C ALA A 62 6.60 -3.28 5.09
N VAL A 63 5.29 -3.58 5.19
CA VAL A 63 4.61 -4.48 4.24
C VAL A 63 4.69 -3.96 2.79
N LYS A 64 4.55 -2.64 2.59
CA LYS A 64 4.64 -2.05 1.24
C LYS A 64 6.08 -2.14 0.69
N GLU A 65 7.09 -1.94 1.53
CA GLU A 65 8.49 -2.05 1.14
C GLU A 65 8.88 -3.51 0.83
N GLU A 66 8.36 -4.47 1.59
CA GLU A 66 8.56 -5.90 1.34
C GLU A 66 7.93 -6.31 0.00
N GLN A 67 6.68 -5.92 -0.25
CA GLN A 67 6.03 -6.14 -1.55
C GLN A 67 6.80 -5.50 -2.71
N ALA A 68 7.36 -4.30 -2.51
CA ALA A 68 8.17 -3.65 -3.55
C ALA A 68 9.46 -4.42 -3.85
N LYS A 69 10.11 -5.01 -2.83
CA LYS A 69 11.30 -5.84 -3.01
C LYS A 69 10.99 -7.14 -3.77
N GLU A 70 9.86 -7.78 -3.48
CA GLU A 70 9.41 -8.97 -4.21
C GLU A 70 9.14 -8.68 -5.70
N ILE A 71 8.68 -7.47 -6.01
CA ILE A 71 8.34 -7.07 -7.39
C ILE A 71 9.59 -6.81 -8.24
N ILE A 72 10.73 -6.43 -7.65
CA ILE A 72 11.96 -6.01 -8.36
C ILE A 72 13.11 -7.00 -8.05
N THR A 73 12.90 -8.28 -8.28
CA THR A 73 14.02 -9.24 -8.28
C THR A 73 14.84 -9.09 -9.55
N PHE A 74 16.17 -9.18 -9.43
CA PHE A 74 17.11 -9.09 -10.58
C PHE A 74 16.71 -10.03 -11.72
N GLU A 75 16.27 -11.24 -11.39
CA GLU A 75 15.81 -12.23 -12.36
C GLU A 75 14.63 -11.72 -13.20
N LYS A 76 13.64 -11.05 -12.59
CA LYS A 76 12.47 -10.55 -13.30
C LYS A 76 12.84 -9.42 -14.26
N VAL A 77 13.72 -8.53 -13.81
CA VAL A 77 14.27 -7.43 -14.63
C VAL A 77 15.13 -7.99 -15.78
N ALA A 78 15.99 -8.99 -15.52
CA ALA A 78 16.83 -9.63 -16.54
C ALA A 78 15.99 -10.36 -17.60
N ARG A 79 14.94 -11.08 -17.20
CA ARG A 79 14.00 -11.75 -18.12
C ARG A 79 13.19 -10.76 -18.95
N GLU A 80 12.81 -9.61 -18.39
CA GLU A 80 12.14 -8.54 -19.14
C GLU A 80 13.08 -7.89 -20.15
N TRP A 81 14.29 -7.55 -19.73
CA TRP A 81 15.34 -7.01 -20.60
C TRP A 81 15.68 -7.95 -21.75
N ALA A 82 15.90 -9.25 -21.48
CA ALA A 82 16.25 -10.25 -22.49
C ALA A 82 15.15 -10.44 -23.55
N ARG A 83 13.86 -10.27 -23.19
CA ARG A 83 12.73 -10.32 -24.14
C ARG A 83 12.67 -9.09 -25.03
N ASN A 84 13.11 -7.94 -24.54
CA ASN A 84 13.07 -6.67 -25.26
C ASN A 84 14.35 -6.39 -26.06
N GLN A 85 15.37 -7.25 -26.01
CA GLN A 85 16.54 -7.12 -26.85
C GLN A 85 16.20 -7.50 -28.30
N PRO A 86 16.39 -6.59 -29.29
CA PRO A 86 16.30 -6.95 -30.69
C PRO A 86 17.40 -7.98 -30.98
N LYS A 87 17.02 -9.18 -31.45
CA LYS A 87 18.02 -10.13 -31.96
C LYS A 87 18.70 -9.48 -33.15
N MET A 88 19.98 -9.12 -33.02
CA MET A 88 20.80 -8.75 -34.16
C MET A 88 20.86 -9.97 -35.09
N VAL A 89 20.07 -9.93 -36.16
CA VAL A 89 20.14 -10.89 -37.26
C VAL A 89 21.54 -10.74 -37.85
N GLY A 90 22.35 -11.79 -37.71
CA GLY A 90 23.70 -11.84 -38.24
C GLY A 90 23.69 -11.53 -39.73
N ARG A 91 24.49 -10.54 -40.13
CA ARG A 91 24.87 -10.38 -41.53
C ARG A 91 25.79 -11.56 -41.85
N SER A 92 25.24 -12.56 -42.53
CA SER A 92 26.04 -13.58 -43.20
C SER A 92 26.87 -12.90 -44.30
N CYS A 93 28.09 -13.41 -44.45
CA CYS A 93 29.13 -13.01 -45.40
C CYS A 93 28.66 -12.89 -46.85
#